data_AF-A0A7G2MB03-F1
#
_entry.id   AF-A0A7G2MB03-F1
#
_cell.length_a   1.000
_cell.length_b   1.000
_cell.length_c   1.000
_cell.angle_alpha   90.00
_cell.angle_beta   90.00
_cell.angle_gamma   90.00
#
_symmetry.space_group_name_H-M   'P 1'
#
loop_
_entity.id
_entity.type
_entity.pdbx_description
1 polymer ?
#
loop_
_entity_poly.entity_id
_entity_poly.type
_entity_poly.pdbx_seq_one_letter_code
_entity_poly.pdbx_strand_id
1 'polypeptide(L)'
;MGLFSKNRDFIAPKDELKETVGSSVKELLDGRILADKVIRKNIAFILFLTFLGIFYIANGYSAEKLYKKRVAMEREVRELRFESITAAAQLMFISKQSEVKKRINEEGLNLQESKEPPVKLYRR
;
A
#
# COMPACT_ATOMS: atom_id res chain seq x y z
N MET A 1 -65.90 -22.59 -20.40
CA MET A 1 -65.77 -21.35 -19.60
C MET A 1 -64.36 -21.31 -19.03
N GLY A 2 -63.39 -20.87 -19.84
CA GLY A 2 -61.99 -20.75 -19.42
C GLY A 2 -61.66 -19.27 -19.25
N LEU A 3 -61.94 -18.73 -18.06
CA LEU A 3 -61.54 -17.39 -17.70
C LEU A 3 -60.05 -17.36 -17.33
N PHE A 4 -59.49 -16.15 -17.46
CA PHE A 4 -58.25 -15.63 -16.86
C PHE A 4 -57.09 -15.41 -17.83
N SER A 5 -57.25 -14.39 -18.68
CA SER A 5 -56.13 -13.55 -19.11
C SER A 5 -55.59 -12.81 -17.88
N LYS A 6 -54.43 -13.21 -17.39
CA LYS A 6 -53.69 -12.44 -16.39
C LYS A 6 -52.57 -11.69 -17.10
N ASN A 7 -52.90 -10.50 -17.60
CA ASN A 7 -51.90 -9.45 -17.80
C ASN A 7 -51.19 -9.26 -16.45
N ARG A 8 -49.87 -9.39 -16.45
CA ARG A 8 -49.01 -8.96 -15.35
C ARG A 8 -47.95 -8.06 -15.92
N ASP A 9 -48.35 -6.84 -16.24
CA ASP A 9 -47.43 -5.73 -16.43
C ASP A 9 -47.06 -5.20 -15.04
N PHE A 10 -46.28 -5.99 -14.31
CA PHE A 10 -45.62 -5.52 -13.10
C PHE A 10 -44.12 -5.70 -13.31
N ILE A 11 -43.54 -4.72 -13.99
CA ILE A 11 -42.09 -4.63 -14.16
C ILE A 11 -41.55 -4.23 -12.79
N ALA A 12 -40.58 -4.98 -12.26
CA ALA A 12 -39.98 -4.62 -10.99
C ALA A 12 -39.35 -3.22 -11.15
N PRO A 13 -39.51 -2.29 -10.18
CA PRO A 13 -38.99 -0.93 -10.31
C PRO A 13 -37.49 -0.86 -10.62
N LYS A 14 -36.74 -1.91 -10.23
CA LYS A 14 -35.30 -2.05 -10.49
C LYS A 14 -34.98 -2.30 -11.97
N ASP A 15 -35.85 -2.98 -12.69
CA ASP A 15 -35.66 -3.30 -14.10
C ASP A 15 -36.03 -2.10 -14.99
N GLU A 16 -37.07 -1.35 -14.63
CA GLU A 16 -37.38 -0.05 -15.27
C GLU A 16 -36.26 0.97 -15.07
N LEU A 17 -35.65 1.02 -13.87
CA LEU A 17 -34.52 1.92 -13.61
C LEU A 17 -33.28 1.56 -14.44
N LYS A 18 -33.01 0.26 -14.62
CA LYS A 18 -31.89 -0.21 -15.45
C LYS A 18 -32.13 0.05 -16.92
N GLU A 19 -33.38 -0.12 -17.39
CA GLU A 19 -33.73 0.12 -18.79
C GLU A 19 -33.70 1.62 -19.12
N THR A 20 -34.21 2.48 -18.23
CA THR A 20 -34.18 3.95 -18.41
C THR A 20 -32.76 4.52 -18.35
N VAL A 21 -31.92 4.05 -17.41
CA VAL A 21 -30.50 4.45 -17.35
C VAL A 21 -29.73 3.89 -18.55
N GLY A 22 -29.99 2.64 -18.94
CA GLY A 22 -29.38 2.02 -20.11
C GLY A 22 -29.77 2.69 -21.43
N SER A 23 -31.05 3.07 -21.60
CA SER A 23 -31.54 3.83 -22.76
C SER A 23 -30.94 5.21 -22.79
N SER A 24 -30.90 5.90 -21.66
CA SER A 24 -30.27 7.23 -21.56
C SER A 24 -28.78 7.17 -21.94
N VAL A 25 -28.03 6.19 -21.44
CA VAL A 25 -26.61 6.02 -21.81
C VAL A 25 -26.46 5.68 -23.30
N LYS A 26 -27.33 4.85 -23.86
CA LYS A 26 -27.33 4.55 -25.31
C LYS A 26 -27.63 5.79 -26.16
N GLU A 27 -28.63 6.58 -25.80
CA GLU A 27 -28.99 7.81 -26.50
C GLU A 27 -27.88 8.88 -26.42
N LEU A 28 -27.13 8.92 -25.31
CA LEU A 28 -25.94 9.76 -25.15
C LEU A 28 -24.78 9.28 -26.06
N LEU A 29 -24.60 7.96 -26.21
CA LEU A 29 -23.56 7.36 -27.05
C LEU A 29 -23.89 7.37 -28.55
N ASP A 30 -25.17 7.35 -28.92
CA ASP A 30 -25.67 7.41 -30.31
C ASP A 30 -25.40 8.77 -30.99
N GLY A 31 -24.72 9.70 -30.31
CA GLY A 31 -24.25 10.95 -30.90
C GLY A 31 -25.32 12.01 -31.06
N ARG A 32 -26.53 11.78 -30.52
CA ARG A 32 -27.63 12.76 -30.52
C ARG A 32 -27.23 14.04 -29.74
N ILE A 33 -26.41 13.90 -28.70
CA ILE A 33 -25.79 15.02 -27.97
C ILE A 33 -24.69 15.73 -28.78
N LEU A 34 -23.98 15.02 -29.65
CA LEU A 34 -22.93 15.62 -30.50
C LEU A 34 -23.55 16.43 -31.64
N ALA A 35 -24.77 16.06 -32.05
CA ALA A 35 -25.55 16.81 -33.01
C ALA A 35 -26.03 18.16 -32.46
N ASP A 36 -26.06 18.30 -31.13
CA ASP A 36 -26.60 19.45 -30.42
C ASP A 36 -25.77 20.73 -30.66
N LYS A 37 -26.46 21.84 -30.94
CA LYS A 37 -25.82 23.08 -31.46
C LYS A 37 -24.84 23.69 -30.46
N VAL A 38 -25.10 23.50 -29.16
CA VAL A 38 -24.28 23.99 -28.05
C VAL A 38 -23.00 23.16 -27.90
N ILE A 39 -23.09 21.83 -27.98
CA ILE A 39 -21.95 20.92 -27.85
C ILE A 39 -21.04 21.05 -29.07
N ARG A 40 -21.61 21.13 -30.27
CA ARG A 40 -20.84 21.31 -31.51
C ARG A 40 -19.99 22.58 -31.50
N LYS A 41 -20.52 23.68 -30.93
CA LYS A 41 -19.80 24.95 -30.80
C LYS A 41 -18.65 24.88 -29.78
N ASN A 42 -18.76 24.01 -28.77
CA ASN A 42 -17.82 23.93 -27.64
C ASN A 42 -17.05 22.60 -27.58
N ILE A 43 -17.01 21.84 -28.67
CA ILE A 43 -16.44 20.47 -28.68
C ILE A 43 -14.97 20.45 -28.25
N ALA A 44 -14.18 21.46 -28.64
CA ALA A 44 -12.78 21.59 -28.24
C ALA A 44 -12.63 21.78 -26.71
N PHE A 45 -13.54 22.53 -26.08
CA PHE A 45 -13.53 22.75 -24.63
C PHE A 45 -13.95 21.49 -23.87
N ILE A 46 -14.95 20.75 -24.37
CA ILE A 46 -15.36 19.48 -23.78
C ILE A 46 -14.23 18.46 -23.86
N LEU A 47 -13.56 18.34 -25.02
CA LEU A 47 -12.40 17.46 -25.18
C LEU A 47 -11.26 17.86 -24.24
N PHE A 48 -11.03 19.16 -24.05
CA PHE A 48 -10.05 19.65 -23.08
C PHE A 48 -10.40 19.22 -21.64
N LEU A 49 -11.66 19.33 -21.23
CA LEU A 49 -12.11 18.87 -19.91
C LEU A 49 -11.99 17.34 -19.76
N THR A 50 -12.34 16.58 -20.80
CA THR A 50 -12.17 15.12 -20.79
C THR A 50 -10.69 14.74 -20.67
N PHE A 51 -9.82 15.40 -21.41
CA PHE A 51 -8.38 15.22 -21.31
C PHE A 51 -7.87 15.54 -19.90
N LEU A 52 -8.32 16.66 -19.31
CA LEU A 52 -7.98 17.03 -17.94
C LEU A 52 -8.49 16.01 -16.91
N GLY A 53 -9.67 15.45 -17.13
CA GLY A 53 -10.23 14.36 -16.32
C GLY A 53 -9.39 13.09 -16.38
N ILE A 54 -8.94 12.68 -17.57
CA ILE A 54 -8.03 11.54 -17.74
C ILE A 54 -6.71 11.83 -17.02
N PHE A 55 -6.15 13.02 -17.19
CA PHE A 55 -4.91 13.42 -16.54
C PHE A 55 -5.03 13.42 -15.01
N TYR A 56 -6.16 13.89 -14.48
CA TYR A 56 -6.46 13.89 -13.05
C TYR A 56 -6.51 12.47 -12.48
N ILE A 57 -7.23 11.56 -13.15
CA ILE A 57 -7.31 10.15 -12.74
C ILE A 57 -5.91 9.50 -12.78
N ALA A 58 -5.14 9.74 -13.84
CA ALA A 58 -3.78 9.22 -13.98
C ALA A 58 -2.84 9.75 -12.87
N ASN A 59 -2.99 11.02 -12.49
CA ASN A 59 -2.24 11.60 -11.38
C ASN A 59 -2.63 10.96 -10.04
N GLY A 60 -3.92 10.72 -9.80
CA GLY A 60 -4.44 10.03 -8.63
C GLY A 60 -3.82 8.63 -8.43
N TYR A 61 -3.80 7.81 -9.49
CA TYR A 61 -3.17 6.48 -9.44
C TYR A 61 -1.66 6.54 -9.17
N SER A 62 -0.98 7.56 -9.71
CA SER A 62 0.45 7.76 -9.48
C SER A 62 0.74 8.10 -8.01
N ALA A 63 -0.08 8.95 -7.41
CA ALA A 63 0.02 9.30 -6.00
C ALA A 63 -0.21 8.09 -5.08
N GLU A 64 -1.23 7.26 -5.37
CA GLU A 64 -1.51 6.05 -4.59
C GLU A 64 -0.34 5.06 -4.64
N LYS A 65 0.23 4.83 -5.84
CA LYS A 65 1.38 3.95 -6.02
C LYS A 65 2.61 4.46 -5.26
N LEU A 66 2.84 5.77 -5.30
CA LEU A 66 3.95 6.40 -4.57
C LEU A 66 3.76 6.27 -3.06
N TYR A 67 2.54 6.48 -2.56
CA TYR A 67 2.22 6.34 -1.14
C TYR A 67 2.47 4.91 -0.65
N LYS A 68 2.00 3.89 -1.38
CA LYS A 68 2.28 2.48 -1.03
C LYS A 68 3.77 2.19 -0.98
N LYS A 69 4.55 2.71 -1.94
CA LYS A 69 6.01 2.55 -1.96
C LYS A 69 6.67 3.23 -0.77
N ARG A 70 6.24 4.44 -0.41
CA ARG A 70 6.73 5.18 0.78
C ARG A 70 6.54 4.37 2.05
N VAL A 71 5.33 3.86 2.28
CA VAL A 71 5.00 3.05 3.47
C VAL A 71 5.86 1.79 3.54
N ALA A 72 6.05 1.10 2.41
CA ALA A 72 6.92 -0.09 2.36
C ALA A 72 8.38 0.25 2.71
N MET A 73 8.93 1.31 2.14
CA MET A 73 10.30 1.76 2.43
C MET A 73 10.46 2.20 3.90
N GLU A 74 9.49 2.91 4.46
CA GLU A 74 9.54 3.31 5.87
C GLU A 74 9.50 2.11 6.82
N ARG A 75 8.73 1.07 6.47
CA ARG A 75 8.72 -0.19 7.20
C ARG A 75 10.08 -0.87 7.13
N GLU A 76 10.66 -0.98 5.94
CA GLU A 76 11.98 -1.60 5.75
C GLU A 76 13.07 -0.89 6.56
N VAL A 77 13.10 0.44 6.54
CA VAL A 77 14.03 1.23 7.35
C VAL A 77 13.85 0.95 8.85
N ARG A 78 12.59 0.80 9.31
CA ARG A 78 12.29 0.49 10.70
C ARG A 78 12.76 -0.91 11.09
N GLU A 79 12.51 -1.91 10.25
CA GLU A 79 12.97 -3.29 10.46
C GLU A 79 14.50 -3.35 10.52
N LEU A 80 15.20 -2.74 9.56
CA LEU A 80 16.67 -2.68 9.55
C LEU A 80 17.24 -2.03 10.81
N ARG A 81 16.58 -0.97 11.32
CA ARG A 81 16.97 -0.36 12.60
C ARG A 81 16.77 -1.33 13.76
N PHE A 82 15.64 -2.01 13.84
CA PHE A 82 15.40 -3.01 14.88
C PHE A 82 16.40 -4.16 14.82
N GLU A 83 16.72 -4.64 13.62
CA GLU A 83 17.73 -5.68 13.40
C GLU A 83 19.09 -5.22 13.89
N SER A 84 19.54 -4.02 13.52
CA SER A 84 20.84 -3.48 13.95
C SER A 84 20.96 -3.33 15.47
N ILE A 85 19.90 -2.85 16.13
CA ILE A 85 19.85 -2.69 17.59
C ILE A 85 19.87 -4.06 18.25
N THR A 86 19.04 -4.99 17.76
CA THR A 86 18.96 -6.34 18.31
C THR A 86 20.28 -7.09 18.17
N ALA A 87 20.91 -7.02 16.99
CA ALA A 87 22.19 -7.66 16.73
C ALA A 87 23.30 -7.08 17.62
N ALA A 88 23.36 -5.75 17.76
CA ALA A 88 24.30 -5.10 18.66
C ALA A 88 24.07 -5.50 20.13
N ALA A 89 22.81 -5.57 20.56
CA ALA A 89 22.44 -6.01 21.91
C ALA A 89 22.82 -7.48 22.17
N GLN A 90 22.60 -8.37 21.20
CA GLN A 90 23.05 -9.76 21.29
C GLN A 90 24.57 -9.86 21.40
N LEU A 91 25.31 -9.13 20.57
CA LEU A 91 26.77 -9.10 20.65
C LEU A 91 27.24 -8.58 22.02
N MET A 92 26.63 -7.52 22.53
CA MET A 92 26.94 -6.94 23.84
C MET A 92 26.64 -7.94 24.97
N PHE A 93 25.52 -8.67 24.89
CA PHE A 93 25.17 -9.71 25.84
C PHE A 93 26.20 -10.84 25.84
N ILE A 94 26.58 -11.35 24.66
CA ILE A 94 27.56 -12.41 24.50
C ILE A 94 28.96 -11.97 24.96
N SER A 95 29.33 -10.70 24.71
CA SER A 95 30.62 -10.14 25.08
C SER A 95 30.70 -9.74 26.57
N LYS A 96 29.59 -9.83 27.30
CA LYS A 96 29.54 -9.45 28.72
C LYS A 96 30.42 -10.40 29.54
N GLN A 97 31.32 -9.85 30.36
CA GLN A 97 32.24 -10.63 31.19
C GLN A 97 31.56 -11.72 32.02
N SER A 98 30.35 -11.46 32.55
CA SER A 98 29.58 -12.45 33.30
C SER A 98 29.13 -13.63 32.44
N GLU A 99 28.72 -13.38 31.19
CA GLU A 99 28.30 -14.43 30.24
C GLU A 99 29.52 -15.20 29.71
N VAL A 100 30.62 -14.50 29.44
CA VAL A 100 31.89 -15.13 29.06
C VAL A 100 32.38 -16.06 30.17
N LYS A 101 32.39 -15.60 31.43
CA LYS A 101 32.74 -16.42 32.59
C LYS A 101 31.81 -17.61 32.76
N LYS A 102 30.51 -17.42 32.53
CA LYS A 102 29.52 -18.50 32.58
C LYS A 102 29.83 -19.58 31.52
N ARG A 103 30.07 -19.19 30.27
CA ARG A 103 30.48 -20.13 29.20
C ARG A 103 31.79 -20.85 29.49
N ILE A 104 32.81 -20.14 29.97
CA ILE A 104 34.10 -20.73 30.36
C ILE A 104 33.90 -21.85 31.40
N ASN A 105 33.04 -21.62 32.40
CA ASN A 105 32.73 -22.64 33.41
C ASN A 105 31.91 -23.80 32.82
N GLU A 106 30.94 -23.52 31.94
CA GLU A 106 30.13 -24.55 31.25
C GLU A 106 30.98 -25.44 30.34
N GLU A 107 31.99 -24.87 29.67
CA GLU A 107 32.94 -25.59 28.80
C GLU A 107 34.06 -26.30 29.59
N GLY A 108 34.09 -26.19 30.92
CA GLY A 108 35.08 -26.86 31.77
C GLY A 108 36.49 -26.27 31.66
N LEU A 109 36.62 -25.03 31.15
CA LEU A 109 37.89 -24.34 31.04
C LEU A 109 38.27 -23.77 32.42
N ASN A 110 39.41 -24.18 32.97
CA ASN A 110 39.95 -23.70 34.25
C ASN A 110 40.56 -22.28 34.15
N LEU A 111 39.85 -21.35 33.53
CA LEU A 111 40.28 -19.96 33.36
C LEU A 111 39.64 -19.07 34.44
N GLN A 112 40.47 -18.36 35.20
CA GLN A 112 40.03 -17.41 36.23
C GLN A 112 40.38 -15.98 35.80
N GLU A 113 39.50 -15.05 36.13
CA GLU A 113 39.71 -13.63 35.84
C GLU A 113 40.88 -13.09 36.68
N SER A 114 41.82 -12.40 36.04
CA SER A 114 42.95 -11.78 36.73
C SER A 114 42.44 -10.64 37.62
N LYS A 115 42.67 -10.75 38.93
CA LYS A 115 42.34 -9.70 39.91
C LYS A 115 43.43 -8.63 40.02
N GLU A 116 44.61 -8.90 39.45
CA GLU A 116 45.74 -8.00 39.48
C GLU A 116 45.76 -7.12 38.22
N PRO A 117 45.92 -5.79 38.37
CA PRO A 117 45.95 -4.87 37.25
C PRO A 117 47.20 -5.06 36.38
N PRO A 118 47.11 -4.85 35.06
CA PRO A 118 48.25 -5.04 34.16
C PRO A 118 49.35 -3.99 34.40
N VAL A 119 50.59 -4.45 34.52
CA VAL A 119 51.79 -3.61 34.67
C VAL A 119 52.40 -3.30 33.30
N LYS A 120 52.77 -2.03 33.08
CA LYS A 120 53.53 -1.63 31.89
C LYS A 120 54.93 -2.27 31.92
N LEU A 121 55.22 -3.11 30.94
CA LEU A 121 56.56 -3.64 30.72
C LEU A 121 57.41 -2.58 30.02
N TYR A 122 58.37 -2.00 30.73
CA TYR A 122 59.40 -1.16 30.10
C TYR A 122 60.52 -2.07 29.59
N ARG A 123 60.81 -1.97 28.28
CA ARG A 123 61.97 -2.62 27.68
C ARG A 123 63.22 -1.86 28.14
N ARG A 124 64.17 -2.57 28.76
CA ARG A 124 65.51 -2.03 29.10
C ARG A 124 66.30 -1.70 27.84
#